data_AF-A0A6I3KRY1-F1
#
_entry.id   AF-A0A6I3KRY1-F1
#
_cell.length_a   1.000
_cell.length_b   1.000
_cell.length_c   1.000
_cell.angle_alpha   90.00
_cell.angle_beta   90.00
_cell.angle_gamma   90.00
#
_symmetry.space_group_name_H-M   'P 1'
#
loop_
_entity.id
_entity.type
_entity.pdbx_description
1 polymer ?
#
loop_
_entity_poly.entity_id
_entity_poly.type
_entity_poly.pdbx_seq_one_letter_code
_entity_poly.pdbx_strand_id
1 'polypeptide(L)'
;MDLLPKTKSVLVGSRLILTKVNEDGTTARHHDGTTAMQFRYMIVPDSEADATSDRYSEGLSASQALLGHLLGDIVEIALDDQPIRVRVQSID
;
A
#
# COMPACT_ATOMS: atom_id res chain seq x y z
N MET A 1 25.17 14.65 -12.40
CA MET A 1 24.84 13.22 -12.46
C MET A 1 23.97 12.93 -11.27
N ASP A 2 22.67 13.05 -11.49
CA ASP A 2 21.62 12.92 -10.48
C ASP A 2 21.60 11.51 -9.92
N LEU A 3 21.92 11.40 -8.64
CA LEU A 3 21.69 10.22 -7.83
C LEU A 3 20.18 10.05 -7.69
N LEU A 4 19.55 9.30 -8.60
CA LEU A 4 18.18 8.82 -8.36
C LEU A 4 18.18 8.13 -6.99
N PRO A 5 17.26 8.49 -6.08
CA PRO A 5 17.18 7.87 -4.77
C PRO A 5 16.81 6.39 -4.98
N LYS A 6 17.82 5.53 -4.83
CA LYS A 6 17.75 4.07 -5.04
C LYS A 6 16.65 3.37 -4.24
N THR A 7 16.03 4.07 -3.30
CA THR A 7 14.95 3.56 -2.45
C THR A 7 13.59 3.53 -3.15
N LYS A 8 13.30 4.45 -4.10
CA LYS A 8 12.00 4.46 -4.81
C LYS A 8 11.83 3.24 -5.74
N SER A 9 12.93 2.72 -6.28
CA SER A 9 12.91 1.61 -7.21
C SER A 9 12.65 0.24 -6.57
N VAL A 10 12.65 0.13 -5.23
CA VAL A 10 12.62 -1.18 -4.54
C VAL A 10 11.22 -1.79 -4.53
N LEU A 11 10.17 -0.98 -4.72
CA LEU A 11 8.78 -1.42 -4.57
C LEU A 11 7.99 -1.50 -5.89
N VAL A 12 8.53 -0.98 -6.99
CA VAL A 12 7.91 -1.13 -8.32
C VAL A 12 8.11 -2.58 -8.77
N GLY A 13 7.01 -3.30 -8.94
CA GLY A 13 6.96 -4.75 -9.16
C GLY A 13 6.77 -5.57 -7.89
N SER A 14 6.85 -4.95 -6.70
CA SER A 14 6.60 -5.64 -5.43
C SER A 14 5.13 -5.70 -5.08
N ARG A 15 4.73 -6.80 -4.46
CA ARG A 15 3.38 -7.01 -3.94
C ARG A 15 3.35 -6.69 -2.46
N LEU A 16 2.51 -5.74 -2.08
CA LEU A 16 2.26 -5.36 -0.70
C LEU A 16 1.01 -6.07 -0.18
N ILE A 17 1.07 -6.57 1.05
CA ILE A 17 -0.12 -6.97 1.81
C ILE A 17 -0.42 -5.86 2.80
N LEU A 18 -1.56 -5.20 2.63
CA LEU A 18 -1.98 -4.06 3.42
C LEU A 18 -3.15 -4.48 4.32
N THR A 19 -3.13 -4.02 5.57
CA THR A 19 -4.25 -4.23 6.51
C THR A 19 -4.72 -2.91 7.05
N LYS A 20 -6.01 -2.62 6.96
CA LYS A 20 -6.61 -1.42 7.56
C LYS A 20 -6.41 -1.42 9.07
N VAL A 21 -6.01 -0.28 9.60
CA VAL A 21 -5.84 -0.04 11.03
C VAL A 21 -6.77 1.07 11.51
N ASN A 22 -7.13 1.03 12.79
CA ASN A 22 -7.87 2.09 13.47
C ASN A 22 -6.94 3.30 13.73
N GLU A 23 -7.52 4.40 14.23
CA GLU A 23 -6.75 5.61 14.57
C GLU A 23 -5.66 5.37 15.63
N ASP A 24 -5.88 4.42 16.54
CA ASP A 24 -4.92 3.99 17.56
C ASP A 24 -3.80 3.06 17.03
N GLY A 25 -3.82 2.73 15.74
CA GLY A 25 -2.86 1.85 15.09
C GLY A 25 -3.10 0.34 15.35
N THR A 26 -4.19 -0.03 16.02
CA THR A 26 -4.62 -1.43 16.12
C THR A 26 -5.23 -1.90 14.81
N THR A 27 -5.12 -3.19 14.50
CA THR A 27 -5.79 -3.75 13.32
C THR A 27 -7.29 -3.56 13.44
N ALA A 28 -7.89 -2.91 12.44
CA ALA A 28 -9.34 -2.78 12.39
C ALA A 28 -9.92 -4.19 12.30
N ARG A 29 -10.89 -4.50 13.17
CA ARG A 29 -11.57 -5.80 13.21
C ARG A 29 -13.07 -5.58 13.09
N HIS A 30 -13.74 -6.51 12.43
CA HIS A 30 -15.19 -6.64 12.48
C HIS A 30 -15.64 -7.07 13.88
N HIS A 31 -16.92 -6.85 14.18
CA HIS A 31 -17.53 -7.26 15.45
C HIS A 31 -17.46 -8.77 15.71
N ASP A 32 -17.24 -9.58 14.67
CA ASP A 32 -17.02 -11.03 14.76
C ASP A 32 -15.56 -11.43 15.04
N GLY A 33 -14.65 -10.45 15.19
CA GLY A 33 -13.22 -10.67 15.46
C GLY A 33 -12.35 -10.88 14.22
N THR A 34 -12.92 -10.89 13.01
CA THR A 34 -12.15 -10.99 11.76
C THR A 34 -11.50 -9.64 11.39
N THR A 35 -10.38 -9.64 10.66
CA THR A 35 -9.73 -8.39 10.21
C THR A 35 -10.65 -7.64 9.25
N ALA A 36 -10.90 -6.35 9.53
CA ALA A 36 -11.86 -5.51 8.83
C ALA A 36 -11.62 -5.45 7.33
N MET A 37 -10.35 -5.31 6.93
CA MET A 37 -9.97 -5.17 5.54
C MET A 37 -8.48 -5.49 5.39
N GLN A 38 -8.17 -6.60 4.73
CA GLN A 38 -6.83 -6.94 4.25
C GLN A 38 -6.90 -7.09 2.73
N PHE A 39 -5.97 -6.48 2.02
CA PHE A 39 -5.95 -6.51 0.56
C PHE A 39 -4.53 -6.50 0.02
N ARG A 40 -4.40 -6.92 -1.23
CA ARG A 40 -3.13 -6.91 -1.95
C ARG A 40 -3.03 -5.62 -2.74
N TYR A 41 -1.81 -5.11 -2.84
CA TYR A 41 -1.53 -3.89 -3.58
C TYR A 41 -0.17 -4.02 -4.26
N MET A 42 -0.14 -4.12 -5.57
CA MET A 42 1.10 -4.20 -6.33
C MET A 42 1.35 -2.88 -7.03
N ILE A 43 2.49 -2.24 -6.78
CA ILE A 43 2.86 -1.02 -7.47
C ILE A 43 3.52 -1.42 -8.79
N VAL A 44 3.03 -0.94 -9.93
CA VAL A 44 3.53 -1.25 -11.27
C VAL A 44 3.69 0.03 -12.10
N PRO A 45 4.47 0.01 -13.20
CA PRO A 45 4.49 1.12 -14.15
C PRO A 45 3.09 1.43 -14.69
N ASP A 46 2.83 2.68 -15.05
CA ASP A 46 1.51 3.15 -15.51
C ASP A 46 0.94 2.31 -16.67
N SER A 47 1.79 1.83 -17.58
CA SER A 47 1.40 1.00 -18.71
C SER A 47 0.93 -0.42 -18.33
N GLU A 48 1.23 -0.87 -17.12
CA GLU A 48 0.91 -2.21 -16.61
C GLU A 48 -0.19 -2.19 -15.54
N ALA A 49 -0.70 -1.00 -15.21
CA ALA A 49 -1.73 -0.83 -14.20
C ALA A 49 -3.01 -1.56 -14.60
N ASP A 50 -3.49 -2.39 -13.69
CA ASP A 50 -4.73 -3.15 -13.81
C ASP A 50 -5.33 -3.32 -12.41
N ALA A 51 -6.22 -2.41 -12.05
CA ALA A 51 -6.88 -2.40 -10.75
C ALA A 51 -7.71 -3.67 -10.51
N THR A 52 -8.14 -4.39 -11.57
CA THR A 52 -8.86 -5.67 -11.42
C THR A 52 -7.95 -6.81 -10.99
N SER A 53 -6.64 -6.65 -11.17
CA SER A 53 -5.59 -7.61 -10.81
C SER A 53 -4.75 -7.17 -9.61
N ASP A 54 -5.26 -6.26 -8.76
CA ASP A 54 -4.54 -5.65 -7.63
C ASP A 54 -3.26 -4.88 -8.05
N ARG A 55 -3.15 -4.45 -9.33
CA ARG A 55 -1.99 -3.74 -9.88
C ARG A 55 -2.29 -2.26 -10.06
N TYR A 56 -1.55 -1.43 -9.36
CA TYR A 56 -1.78 0.01 -9.26
C TYR A 56 -0.59 0.77 -9.82
N SER A 57 -0.89 1.80 -10.61
CA SER A 57 0.12 2.67 -11.21
C SER A 57 0.98 3.33 -10.14
N GLU A 58 2.30 3.34 -10.34
CA GLU A 58 3.25 4.04 -9.49
C GLU A 58 2.95 5.54 -9.41
N GLY A 59 2.33 6.12 -10.44
CA GLY A 59 1.88 7.52 -10.46
C GLY A 59 0.72 7.85 -9.51
N LEU A 60 0.02 6.85 -8.96
CA LEU A 60 -1.08 7.09 -8.03
C LEU A 60 -0.59 7.66 -6.70
N SER A 61 -1.34 8.60 -6.13
CA SER A 61 -1.03 9.19 -4.82
C SER A 61 -0.87 8.14 -3.72
N ALA A 62 -1.72 7.11 -3.72
CA ALA A 62 -1.61 5.97 -2.80
C ALA A 62 -0.33 5.15 -3.01
N SER A 63 0.08 4.92 -4.27
CA SER A 63 1.33 4.23 -4.58
C SER A 63 2.52 5.06 -4.12
N GLN A 64 2.58 6.35 -4.44
CA GLN A 64 3.64 7.24 -3.97
C GLN A 64 3.72 7.32 -2.45
N ALA A 65 2.57 7.28 -1.76
CA ALA A 65 2.52 7.25 -0.30
C ALA A 65 3.06 5.94 0.29
N LEU A 66 2.94 4.82 -0.43
CA LEU A 66 3.48 3.52 0.01
C LEU A 66 4.96 3.34 -0.37
N LEU A 67 5.44 4.04 -1.41
CA LEU A 67 6.83 3.98 -1.84
C LEU A 67 7.78 4.48 -0.75
N GLY A 68 8.67 3.60 -0.30
CA GLY A 68 9.70 3.89 0.70
C GLY A 68 9.34 3.48 2.12
N HIS A 69 8.14 2.94 2.33
CA HIS A 69 7.74 2.36 3.61
C HIS A 69 8.12 0.89 3.73
N LEU A 70 8.36 0.45 4.97
CA LEU A 70 8.80 -0.89 5.30
C LEU A 70 7.71 -1.70 6.00
N LEU A 71 7.94 -3.01 6.11
CA LEU A 71 7.08 -3.91 6.87
C LEU A 71 6.89 -3.39 8.31
N GLY A 72 5.62 -3.30 8.74
CA GLY A 72 5.20 -2.77 10.04
C GLY A 72 4.76 -1.31 10.01
N ASP A 73 5.17 -0.54 9.00
CA ASP A 73 4.80 0.88 8.88
C ASP A 73 3.29 1.05 8.73
N ILE A 74 2.77 2.11 9.36
CA ILE A 74 1.39 2.58 9.17
C ILE A 74 1.43 3.79 8.24
N VAL A 75 0.73 3.68 7.11
CA VAL A 75 0.68 4.69 6.06
C VAL A 75 -0.76 5.11 5.85
N GLU A 76 -1.00 6.40 5.63
CA GLU A 76 -2.29 6.90 5.19
C GLU A 76 -2.32 6.95 3.66
N ILE A 77 -3.31 6.31 3.05
CA ILE A 77 -3.51 6.29 1.61
C ILE A 77 -4.96 6.67 1.27
N ALA A 78 -5.17 7.24 0.10
CA ALA A 78 -6.52 7.43 -0.45
C ALA A 78 -6.89 6.21 -1.29
N LEU A 79 -7.92 5.48 -0.89
CA LEU A 79 -8.51 4.39 -1.67
C LEU A 79 -9.96 4.77 -1.98
N ASP A 80 -10.34 4.78 -3.26
CA ASP A 80 -11.67 5.22 -3.71
C ASP A 80 -12.07 6.61 -3.16
N ASP A 81 -11.13 7.56 -3.20
CA ASP A 81 -11.26 8.93 -2.65
C ASP A 81 -11.49 9.00 -1.12
N GLN A 82 -11.41 7.88 -0.41
CA GLN A 82 -11.49 7.84 1.05
C GLN A 82 -10.10 7.67 1.68
N PRO A 83 -9.70 8.56 2.61
CA PRO A 83 -8.47 8.36 3.36
C PRO A 83 -8.63 7.16 4.29
N ILE A 84 -7.71 6.21 4.19
CA ILE A 84 -7.62 5.04 5.07
C ILE A 84 -6.20 4.90 5.60
N ARG A 85 -6.08 4.41 6.83
CA ARG A 85 -4.78 4.05 7.42
C ARG A 85 -4.56 2.56 7.26
N VAL A 86 -3.42 2.19 6.71
CA VAL A 86 -3.04 0.81 6.45
C VAL A 86 -1.69 0.49 7.06
N ARG A 87 -1.54 -0.72 7.60
CA ARG A 87 -0.24 -1.28 7.98
C ARG A 87 0.30 -2.14 6.85
N VAL A 88 1.58 -1.98 6.52
CA VAL A 88 2.31 -2.88 5.63
C VAL A 88 2.63 -4.17 6.38
N GLN A 89 1.98 -5.28 6.01
CA GLN A 89 2.15 -6.57 6.68
C GLN A 89 3.19 -7.46 6.01
N SER A 90 3.29 -7.39 4.68
CA SER A 90 4.27 -8.13 3.88
C SER A 90 4.62 -7.33 2.64
N ILE A 91 5.83 -7.57 2.13
CA ILE A 91 6.35 -7.06 0.87
C ILE A 91 7.02 -8.26 0.18
N ASP A 92 6.48 -8.66 -0.97
CA ASP A 92 6.92 -9.81 -1.76
C ASP A 92 7.41 -9.38 -3.16
#